data_AF-A0A0B2JZ14-F1
#
_entry.id   AF-A0A0B2JZ14-F1
#
_cell.length_a   1.000
_cell.length_b   1.000
_cell.length_c   1.000
_cell.angle_alpha   90.00
_cell.angle_beta   90.00
_cell.angle_gamma   90.00
#
_symmetry.space_group_name_H-M   'P 1'
#
loop_
_entity.id
_entity.type
_entity.pdbx_description
1 polymer ?
#
loop_
_entity_poly.entity_id
_entity_poly.type
_entity_poly.pdbx_seq_one_letter_code
_entity_poly.pdbx_strand_id
1 'polypeptide(L)'
;MKTETIHIRLEPTLKTSVEATLRELGMTTAEAVNIFFHQILLHDGLPFSVKKPKYSAETLAALKESDDIANGIIPAKSYNNAAELIREAQESLDAED
;
A
#
# COMPACT_ATOMS: atom_id res chain seq x y z
N MET A 1 -35.97 -6.40 3.19
CA MET A 1 -34.50 -6.49 3.16
C MET A 1 -34.07 -7.47 4.23
N LYS A 2 -33.14 -8.37 3.91
CA LYS A 2 -32.51 -9.24 4.91
C LYS A 2 -31.35 -8.47 5.53
N THR A 3 -31.28 -8.45 6.85
CA THR A 3 -30.18 -7.85 7.61
C THR A 3 -29.41 -8.96 8.31
N GLU A 4 -28.10 -8.89 8.26
CA GLU A 4 -27.19 -9.81 8.95
C GLU A 4 -26.38 -9.03 9.98
N THR A 5 -26.12 -9.64 11.14
CA THR A 5 -25.37 -9.00 12.23
C THR A 5 -23.92 -9.47 12.17
N ILE A 6 -22.98 -8.52 12.22
CA ILE A 6 -21.54 -8.80 12.27
C ILE A 6 -21.04 -8.57 13.70
N HIS A 7 -20.33 -9.55 14.26
CA HIS A 7 -19.65 -9.43 15.55
C HIS A 7 -18.16 -9.16 15.35
N ILE A 8 -17.67 -8.02 15.85
CA ILE A 8 -16.27 -7.61 15.71
C ILE A 8 -15.65 -7.45 17.11
N ARG A 9 -14.47 -8.02 17.31
CA ARG A 9 -13.68 -7.84 18.53
C ARG A 9 -12.74 -6.65 18.34
N LEU A 10 -12.79 -5.69 19.27
CA LEU A 10 -11.90 -4.53 19.31
C LEU A 10 -11.33 -4.38 20.71
N GLU A 11 -10.12 -3.83 20.80
CA GLU A 11 -9.57 -3.37 22.07
C GLU A 11 -10.46 -2.25 22.65
N PRO A 12 -10.76 -2.28 23.97
CA PRO A 12 -11.66 -1.30 24.58
C PRO A 12 -11.18 0.15 24.40
N THR A 13 -9.87 0.39 24.49
CA THR A 13 -9.27 1.71 24.29
C THR A 13 -9.42 2.19 22.85
N LEU A 14 -9.18 1.31 21.88
CA LEU A 14 -9.37 1.60 20.46
C LEU A 14 -10.82 1.94 20.15
N LYS A 15 -11.78 1.17 20.68
CA LYS A 15 -13.21 1.41 20.49
C LYS A 15 -13.60 2.82 20.95
N THR A 16 -13.21 3.20 22.17
CA THR A 16 -13.53 4.52 22.72
C THR A 16 -12.95 5.65 21.88
N SER A 17 -11.68 5.52 21.44
CA SER A 17 -11.04 6.53 20.59
C SER A 17 -11.74 6.68 19.23
N VAL A 18 -12.07 5.56 18.57
CA VAL A 18 -12.77 5.58 17.29
C VAL A 18 -14.17 6.19 17.43
N GLU A 19 -14.92 5.82 18.46
CA GLU A 19 -16.25 6.38 18.70
C GLU A 19 -16.21 7.88 18.97
N ALA A 20 -15.20 8.40 19.66
CA ALA A 20 -15.02 9.83 19.85
C ALA A 20 -14.81 10.55 18.49
N THR A 21 -13.89 10.05 17.67
CA THR A 21 -13.62 10.59 16.33
C THR A 21 -14.86 10.56 15.43
N LEU A 22 -15.60 9.45 15.40
CA LEU A 22 -16.79 9.32 14.56
C LEU A 22 -17.93 10.25 15.02
N ARG A 23 -18.08 10.48 16.34
CA ARG A 23 -19.05 11.43 16.87
C ARG A 23 -18.74 12.87 16.46
N GLU A 24 -17.47 13.26 16.41
CA GLU A 24 -17.07 14.58 15.89
C GLU A 24 -17.45 14.74 14.41
N LEU A 25 -17.44 13.65 13.65
CA LEU A 25 -17.91 13.60 12.26
C LEU A 25 -19.43 13.42 12.12
N GLY A 26 -20.18 13.38 13.23
CA GLY A 26 -21.64 13.25 13.24
C GLY A 26 -22.15 11.87 12.83
N MET A 27 -21.36 10.81 13.00
CA MET A 27 -21.73 9.45 12.61
C MET A 27 -21.48 8.42 13.72
N THR A 28 -22.17 7.29 13.61
CA THR A 28 -22.00 6.11 14.47
C THR A 28 -21.00 5.12 13.87
N THR A 29 -20.48 4.22 14.71
CA THR A 29 -19.62 3.12 14.25
C THR A 29 -20.30 2.24 13.20
N ALA A 30 -21.61 2.00 13.33
CA ALA A 30 -22.36 1.19 12.37
C ALA A 30 -22.46 1.87 11.00
N GLU A 31 -22.70 3.18 10.96
CA GLU A 31 -22.72 3.96 9.72
C GLU A 31 -21.33 3.97 9.06
N ALA A 32 -20.27 4.19 9.83
CA ALA A 32 -18.90 4.16 9.32
C ALA A 32 -18.53 2.79 8.71
N VAL A 33 -18.91 1.68 9.38
CA VAL A 33 -18.69 0.31 8.86
C VAL A 33 -19.50 0.06 7.59
N ASN A 34 -20.75 0.53 7.53
CA ASN A 34 -21.55 0.44 6.30
C ASN A 34 -20.89 1.21 5.16
N ILE A 35 -20.44 2.44 5.38
CA ILE A 35 -19.72 3.23 4.37
C ILE A 35 -18.47 2.46 3.92
N PHE A 36 -17.69 1.92 4.85
CA PHE A 36 -16.49 1.14 4.54
C PHE A 36 -16.78 -0.03 3.58
N PHE A 37 -17.86 -0.80 3.80
CA PHE A 37 -18.23 -1.87 2.89
C PHE A 37 -18.67 -1.39 1.51
N HIS A 38 -19.41 -0.27 1.43
CA HIS A 38 -19.76 0.32 0.14
C HIS A 38 -18.51 0.80 -0.61
N GLN A 39 -17.52 1.34 0.09
CA GLN A 39 -16.26 1.74 -0.52
C GLN A 39 -15.47 0.52 -1.05
N ILE A 40 -15.50 -0.62 -0.34
CA ILE A 40 -14.91 -1.86 -0.85
C ILE A 40 -15.55 -2.28 -2.17
N LEU A 41 -16.89 -2.29 -2.21
CA LEU A 41 -17.63 -2.64 -3.43
C LEU A 41 -17.39 -1.66 -4.58
N LEU A 42 -17.27 -0.37 -4.27
CA LEU A 42 -17.05 0.68 -5.28
C LEU A 42 -15.66 0.59 -5.93
N HIS A 43 -14.64 0.23 -5.15
CA HIS A 43 -13.25 0.23 -5.59
C HIS A 43 -12.71 -1.16 -5.96
N ASP A 44 -13.54 -2.21 -5.85
CA ASP A 44 -13.14 -3.61 -5.99
C ASP A 44 -11.85 -3.93 -5.21
N GLY A 45 -11.76 -3.41 -3.98
CA GLY A 45 -10.52 -3.40 -3.21
C GLY A 45 -10.63 -2.64 -1.89
N LEU A 46 -9.55 -2.57 -1.12
CA LEU A 46 -9.56 -1.83 0.14
C LEU A 46 -9.59 -0.31 -0.14
N PRO A 47 -10.44 0.46 0.55
CA PRO A 47 -10.62 1.89 0.32
C PRO A 47 -9.55 2.75 1.00
N PHE A 48 -8.37 2.17 1.19
CA PHE A 48 -7.17 2.81 1.66
C PHE A 48 -5.97 2.11 1.03
N SER A 49 -4.89 2.86 0.82
CA SER A 49 -3.67 2.29 0.27
C SER A 49 -3.03 1.34 1.27
N VAL A 50 -3.01 0.04 0.95
CA VAL A 50 -2.33 -0.97 1.77
C VAL A 50 -0.83 -0.84 1.53
N LYS A 51 -0.18 0.01 2.33
CA LYS A 51 1.26 0.21 2.29
C LYS A 51 1.88 -0.21 3.62
N LYS A 52 3.06 -0.85 3.56
CA LYS A 52 3.91 -0.93 4.75
C LYS A 52 4.29 0.50 5.16
N PRO A 53 4.31 0.83 6.47
CA PRO A 53 4.51 2.19 6.96
C PRO A 53 5.85 2.81 6.53
N LYS A 54 6.82 1.99 6.11
CA LYS A 54 8.04 2.41 5.41
C LYS A 54 8.38 1.36 4.34
N TYR A 55 8.85 1.82 3.18
CA TYR A 55 9.49 0.95 2.20
C TYR A 55 10.68 0.22 2.86
N SER A 56 11.06 -0.96 2.35
CA SER A 56 12.28 -1.63 2.83
C SER A 56 13.49 -0.73 2.57
N ALA A 57 14.57 -0.94 3.33
CA ALA A 57 15.81 -0.18 3.13
C ALA A 57 16.32 -0.30 1.68
N GLU A 58 16.15 -1.48 1.10
CA GLU A 58 16.46 -1.77 -0.31
C GLU A 58 15.63 -0.94 -1.29
N THR A 59 14.29 -0.91 -1.13
CA THR A 59 13.43 -0.10 -1.99
C THR A 59 13.74 1.40 -1.85
N LEU A 60 14.06 1.87 -0.65
CA LEU A 60 14.49 3.26 -0.44
C LEU A 60 15.84 3.55 -1.11
N ALA A 61 16.78 2.60 -1.08
CA ALA A 61 18.07 2.74 -1.75
C ALA A 61 17.90 2.79 -3.28
N ALA A 62 17.05 1.93 -3.85
CA ALA A 62 16.74 1.93 -5.28
C ALA A 62 16.06 3.24 -5.74
N LEU A 63 15.15 3.79 -4.93
CA LEU A 63 14.54 5.10 -5.21
C LEU A 63 15.59 6.21 -5.21
N LYS A 64 16.49 6.22 -4.22
CA LYS A 64 17.60 7.18 -4.16
C LYS A 64 18.55 7.03 -5.35
N GLU A 65 18.89 5.80 -5.73
CA GLU A 65 19.71 5.52 -6.92
C GLU A 65 19.03 6.06 -8.18
N SER A 66 17.72 5.85 -8.34
CA SER A 66 16.95 6.38 -9.46
C SER A 66 16.97 7.92 -9.52
N ASP A 67 16.79 8.58 -8.38
CA ASP A 67 16.89 10.04 -8.27
C ASP A 67 18.32 10.53 -8.59
N ASP A 68 19.35 9.83 -8.12
CA ASP A 68 20.75 10.16 -8.39
C ASP A 68 21.09 10.00 -9.89
N ILE A 69 20.52 8.99 -10.58
CA ILE A 69 20.63 8.82 -12.04
C ILE A 69 19.94 9.99 -12.77
N ALA A 70 18.70 10.31 -12.38
CA ALA A 70 17.90 11.35 -13.03
C ALA A 70 18.56 12.74 -12.90
N ASN A 71 19.21 13.00 -11.76
CA ASN A 71 19.96 14.23 -11.50
C ASN A 71 21.39 14.21 -12.09
N GLY A 72 21.81 13.12 -12.73
CA GLY A 72 23.13 12.98 -13.34
C GLY A 72 24.28 12.83 -12.34
N ILE A 73 23.99 12.48 -11.10
CA ILE A 73 24.97 12.22 -10.04
C ILE A 73 25.69 10.90 -10.29
N ILE A 74 24.96 9.89 -10.76
CA ILE A 74 25.51 8.59 -11.18
C ILE A 74 25.09 8.26 -12.62
N PRO A 75 25.95 7.61 -13.41
CA PRO A 75 25.62 7.25 -14.78
C PRO A 75 24.60 6.10 -14.81
N ALA A 76 23.59 6.23 -15.65
CA ALA A 76 22.69 5.12 -15.96
C ALA A 76 23.45 4.04 -16.73
N LYS A 77 23.23 2.76 -16.38
CA LYS A 77 23.69 1.65 -17.19
C LYS A 77 22.90 1.60 -18.50
N SER A 78 23.60 1.70 -19.62
CA SER A 78 23.00 1.70 -20.97
C SER A 78 23.24 0.38 -21.69
N TYR A 79 22.25 -0.08 -22.45
CA TYR A 79 22.34 -1.28 -23.26
C TYR A 79 22.19 -0.95 -24.74
N ASN A 80 22.90 -1.69 -25.60
CA ASN A 80 22.84 -1.49 -27.05
C ASN A 80 21.52 -1.99 -27.66
N ASN A 81 20.85 -2.93 -27.00
CA ASN A 81 19.55 -3.46 -27.42
C ASN A 81 18.79 -4.05 -26.22
N ALA A 82 17.49 -4.32 -26.42
CA ALA A 82 16.63 -4.89 -25.38
C ALA A 82 17.02 -6.32 -24.98
N ALA A 83 17.61 -7.11 -25.89
CA ALA A 83 18.00 -8.49 -25.59
C ALA A 83 19.14 -8.55 -24.56
N GLU A 84 20.10 -7.64 -24.63
CA GLU A 84 21.18 -7.53 -23.62
C GLU A 84 20.64 -7.15 -22.24
N LEU A 85 19.69 -6.22 -22.16
CA LEU A 85 19.04 -5.85 -20.90
C LEU A 85 18.31 -7.05 -20.28
N ILE A 86 17.50 -7.76 -21.08
CA ILE A 86 16.70 -8.89 -20.61
C ILE A 86 17.61 -10.04 -20.15
N ARG A 87 18.70 -10.32 -20.89
CA ARG A 87 19.66 -11.37 -20.53
C ARG A 87 20.28 -11.11 -19.16
N GLU A 88 20.77 -9.90 -18.92
CA GLU A 88 21.37 -9.57 -17.62
C GLU A 88 20.36 -9.63 -16.47
N ALA A 89 19.14 -9.11 -16.68
CA ALA A 89 18.10 -9.16 -15.65
C ALA A 89 17.72 -10.60 -15.26
N GLN A 90 17.70 -11.51 -16.24
CA GLN A 90 17.47 -12.94 -15.99
C GLN A 90 18.64 -13.56 -15.21
N GLU A 91 19.89 -13.26 -15.61
CA GLU A 91 21.10 -13.72 -14.92
C GLU A 91 21.17 -13.24 -13.47
N SER A 92 20.70 -12.04 -13.16
CA SER A 92 20.62 -11.54 -11.76
C SER A 92 19.56 -12.25 -10.92
N LEU A 93 18.41 -12.60 -11.51
CA LEU A 93 17.34 -13.33 -10.80
C LEU A 93 17.78 -14.77 -10.47
N ASP A 94 18.45 -15.44 -11.42
CA ASP A 94 18.92 -16.81 -11.25
C ASP A 94 20.11 -16.94 -10.25
N ALA A 95 20.74 -15.82 -9.89
CA ALA A 95 21.87 -15.77 -8.95
C ALA A 95 21.46 -15.50 -7.49
N GLU A 96 20.20 -15.11 -7.25
CA GLU A 96 19.64 -14.82 -5.92
C GLU A 96 18.84 -16.00 -5.32
N ASP A 97 18.58 -17.06 -6.10
CA ASP A 97 18.02 -18.36 -5.69
C ASP A 97 19.10 -19.35 -5.19
#